data_AF-E6X819-F1
#
_entry.id   AF-E6X819-F1
#
_cell.length_a   1.000
_cell.length_b   1.000
_cell.length_c   1.000
_cell.angle_alpha   90.00
_cell.angle_beta   90.00
_cell.angle_gamma   90.00
#
_symmetry.space_group_name_H-M   'P 1'
#
loop_
_entity.id
_entity.type
_entity.pdbx_description
1 polymer ?
#
loop_
_entity_poly.entity_id
_entity_poly.type
_entity_poly.pdbx_seq_one_letter_code
_entity_poly.pdbx_strand_id
1 'polypeptide(L)'
;MKRLLLFTITYFSFFLSLSQCPTVDIVLDSQQSIDNFSINYPNCSEVLQDIDIKGLSVTNLKGLNQLTSISGNLKIGSLSNKLTTSLIDLTGLDNLTTIHGKLQIDGNKSLKTLLGLENLSEVGMKGKKDSSISFFSIYIGSNYVLENLDGLENLSVVHGPFQIRFNPELKNISGIKNLETISGNITLENLPKLTDLLGFISLQNFNSAISLKELTSLQKLSGFELLTEITNFSLQSTAIKNFDGLNNLSKLGSLEVLYCAELKNFMGLEKLMIIERSASIINNAQLEDFSGLSKVKTVGEMLFVNGNSSLQNFEGLNSLDNVGLELHINRNESLQNLNGLESLKLVNDQIQIGDNENINDIISLKNVEGELKYLIIQRNPRLTSLVGLEKITQVERQLIIWDNFSLSNLSGLNGIENSGIIFKIDGNTKLKSLNGISSLKTAQRFELENNNSLTDITALIGLKKISSLIIQKNNSLKNFMGLESLNYMDGLLTIKNNSSLETLSGLQNIDNETILKIVIENNPNLAICNALNICDYINSDKPHSVGNNAIGCNTEEEIQEGCWK
;
A
#
# COMPACT_ATOMS: atom_id res chain seq x y z
N MET A 1 -33.11 -101.35 3.41
CA MET A 1 -32.16 -100.42 2.74
C MET A 1 -32.98 -99.53 1.82
N LYS A 2 -33.00 -98.19 1.80
CA LYS A 2 -32.52 -97.07 2.63
C LYS A 2 -33.55 -95.95 2.37
N ARG A 3 -34.09 -95.29 3.41
CA ARG A 3 -34.82 -94.01 3.27
C ARG A 3 -33.78 -92.89 3.33
N LEU A 4 -33.71 -92.03 2.31
CA LEU A 4 -32.87 -90.84 2.30
C LEU A 4 -33.77 -89.61 2.46
N LEU A 5 -33.64 -88.91 3.59
CA LEU A 5 -34.23 -87.58 3.81
C LEU A 5 -33.49 -86.56 2.94
N LEU A 6 -34.22 -85.73 2.18
CA LEU A 6 -33.70 -84.51 1.57
C LEU A 6 -33.84 -83.36 2.59
N PHE A 7 -32.72 -82.84 3.09
CA PHE A 7 -32.65 -81.57 3.80
C PHE A 7 -32.40 -80.46 2.77
N THR A 8 -33.35 -79.54 2.59
CA THR A 8 -33.15 -78.29 1.86
C THR A 8 -32.49 -77.27 2.79
N ILE A 9 -31.21 -76.99 2.55
CA ILE A 9 -30.49 -75.87 3.18
C ILE A 9 -30.80 -74.61 2.34
N THR A 10 -31.57 -73.68 2.91
CA THR A 10 -31.72 -72.32 2.36
C THR A 10 -30.48 -71.51 2.70
N TYR A 11 -29.65 -71.23 1.69
CA TYR A 11 -28.58 -70.23 1.76
C TYR A 11 -29.21 -68.85 1.89
N PHE A 12 -29.16 -68.27 3.09
CA PHE A 12 -29.44 -66.85 3.29
C PHE A 12 -28.16 -66.10 2.91
N SER A 13 -28.10 -65.59 1.68
CA SER A 13 -27.02 -64.71 1.24
C SER A 13 -27.13 -63.39 2.02
N PHE A 14 -26.23 -63.21 2.99
CA PHE A 14 -25.94 -61.91 3.59
C PHE A 14 -25.33 -61.03 2.49
N PHE A 15 -26.16 -60.22 1.83
CA PHE A 15 -25.67 -59.10 1.05
C PHE A 15 -25.07 -58.10 2.04
N LEU A 16 -23.75 -57.94 2.01
CA LEU A 16 -23.08 -56.78 2.57
C LEU A 16 -23.63 -55.55 1.85
N SER A 17 -24.58 -54.85 2.45
CA SER A 17 -25.05 -53.56 1.96
C SER A 17 -23.92 -52.56 2.14
N LEU A 18 -23.16 -52.30 1.07
CA LEU A 18 -22.33 -51.10 0.99
C LEU A 18 -23.24 -49.89 1.29
N SER A 19 -22.75 -48.92 2.06
CA SER A 19 -23.47 -47.68 2.32
C SER A 19 -23.91 -47.07 0.98
N GLN A 20 -25.22 -47.07 0.72
CA GLN A 20 -25.78 -46.54 -0.51
C GLN A 20 -25.83 -45.03 -0.35
N CYS A 21 -24.73 -44.36 -0.69
CA CYS A 21 -24.64 -42.91 -0.72
C CYS A 21 -24.82 -42.38 -2.15
N PRO A 22 -25.29 -41.13 -2.33
CA PRO A 22 -25.36 -40.50 -3.64
C PRO A 22 -24.00 -40.45 -4.34
N THR A 23 -24.00 -40.68 -5.66
CA THR A 23 -22.80 -40.66 -6.51
C THR A 23 -22.69 -39.40 -7.38
N VAL A 24 -23.66 -38.49 -7.27
CA VAL A 24 -23.69 -37.19 -7.94
C VAL A 24 -23.92 -36.10 -6.91
N ASP A 25 -23.64 -34.86 -7.29
CA ASP A 25 -23.88 -33.70 -6.43
C ASP A 25 -25.36 -33.62 -6.04
N ILE A 26 -25.60 -33.29 -4.78
CA ILE A 26 -26.92 -33.34 -4.15
C ILE A 26 -27.43 -31.91 -4.02
N VAL A 27 -28.63 -31.65 -4.53
CA VAL A 27 -29.33 -30.38 -4.33
C VAL A 27 -30.55 -30.63 -3.46
N LEU A 28 -30.61 -29.97 -2.32
CA LEU A 28 -31.69 -30.06 -1.33
C LEU A 28 -32.38 -28.70 -1.25
N ASP A 29 -33.39 -28.50 -2.09
CA ASP A 29 -34.05 -27.20 -2.31
C ASP A 29 -35.43 -27.08 -1.65
N SER A 30 -35.85 -28.11 -0.91
CA SER A 30 -37.12 -28.16 -0.20
C SER A 30 -37.05 -29.01 1.06
N GLN A 31 -37.92 -28.76 2.05
CA GLN A 31 -37.97 -29.59 3.26
C GLN A 31 -38.22 -31.06 2.93
N GLN A 32 -39.08 -31.35 1.94
CA GLN A 32 -39.33 -32.72 1.50
C GLN A 32 -38.06 -33.40 0.97
N SER A 33 -37.18 -32.68 0.26
CA SER A 33 -35.91 -33.24 -0.21
C SER A 33 -34.95 -33.57 0.94
N ILE A 34 -34.93 -32.75 1.99
CA ILE A 34 -34.18 -33.01 3.23
C ILE A 34 -34.73 -34.25 3.93
N ASP A 35 -36.04 -34.29 4.17
CA ASP A 35 -36.68 -35.38 4.91
C ASP A 35 -36.56 -36.72 4.18
N ASN A 36 -36.59 -36.70 2.84
CA ASN A 36 -36.42 -37.89 2.00
C ASN A 36 -34.97 -38.41 1.96
N PHE A 37 -33.97 -37.62 2.35
CA PHE A 37 -32.56 -38.05 2.28
C PHE A 37 -32.32 -39.30 3.15
N SER A 38 -32.77 -39.28 4.40
CA SER A 38 -32.67 -40.43 5.32
C SER A 38 -33.47 -41.65 4.86
N ILE A 39 -34.55 -41.44 4.11
CA ILE A 39 -35.38 -42.51 3.56
C ILE A 39 -34.70 -43.16 2.35
N ASN A 40 -34.12 -42.34 1.47
CA ASN A 40 -33.49 -42.80 0.22
C ASN A 40 -32.09 -43.39 0.46
N TYR A 41 -31.40 -42.93 1.50
CA TYR A 41 -30.01 -43.29 1.80
C TYR A 41 -29.79 -43.67 3.29
N PRO A 42 -30.54 -44.63 3.86
CA PRO A 42 -30.65 -44.83 5.31
C PRO A 42 -29.35 -45.21 6.03
N ASN A 43 -28.38 -45.77 5.32
CA ASN A 43 -27.07 -46.15 5.86
C ASN A 43 -25.92 -45.27 5.34
N CYS A 44 -26.24 -44.09 4.78
CA CYS A 44 -25.23 -43.19 4.25
C CYS A 44 -24.70 -42.24 5.32
N SER A 45 -23.52 -42.52 5.88
CA SER A 45 -22.85 -41.66 6.85
C SER A 45 -21.76 -40.76 6.23
N GLU A 46 -21.25 -41.11 5.04
CA GLU A 46 -20.18 -40.39 4.36
C GLU A 46 -20.58 -40.07 2.92
N VAL A 47 -20.69 -38.78 2.59
CA VAL A 47 -21.04 -38.33 1.24
C VAL A 47 -19.79 -37.86 0.51
N LEU A 48 -19.46 -38.50 -0.61
CA LEU A 48 -18.27 -38.14 -1.41
C LEU A 48 -18.46 -36.85 -2.24
N GLN A 49 -19.70 -36.47 -2.50
CA GLN A 49 -20.08 -35.41 -3.43
C GLN A 49 -20.41 -34.08 -2.75
N ASP A 50 -20.64 -33.03 -3.56
CA ASP A 50 -21.12 -31.75 -3.05
C ASP A 50 -22.58 -31.87 -2.56
N ILE A 51 -22.90 -31.16 -1.49
CA ILE A 51 -24.26 -30.94 -0.99
C ILE A 51 -24.57 -29.44 -1.06
N ASP A 52 -25.63 -29.08 -1.79
CA ASP A 52 -26.15 -27.71 -1.93
C ASP A 52 -27.57 -27.62 -1.34
N ILE A 53 -27.66 -27.04 -0.15
CA ILE A 53 -28.89 -26.84 0.61
C ILE A 53 -29.39 -25.42 0.39
N LYS A 54 -30.60 -25.26 -0.14
CA LYS A 54 -31.17 -23.95 -0.48
C LYS A 54 -32.69 -23.97 -0.45
N GLY A 55 -33.31 -22.83 -0.77
CA GLY A 55 -34.75 -22.74 -0.94
C GLY A 55 -35.51 -22.39 0.35
N LEU A 56 -36.49 -21.50 0.20
CA LEU A 56 -37.20 -20.87 1.30
C LEU A 56 -38.02 -21.84 2.16
N SER A 57 -38.37 -23.01 1.62
CA SER A 57 -39.16 -24.02 2.33
C SER A 57 -38.32 -24.90 3.26
N VAL A 58 -36.98 -24.86 3.17
CA VAL A 58 -36.09 -25.58 4.11
C VAL A 58 -36.07 -24.84 5.45
N THR A 59 -36.50 -25.54 6.50
CA THR A 59 -36.68 -24.99 7.86
C THR A 59 -35.88 -25.74 8.93
N ASN A 60 -35.45 -26.97 8.66
CA ASN A 60 -34.56 -27.75 9.51
C ASN A 60 -33.80 -28.81 8.68
N LEU A 61 -32.72 -29.37 9.25
CA LEU A 61 -31.84 -30.33 8.57
C LEU A 61 -31.94 -31.76 9.15
N LYS A 62 -32.98 -32.08 9.93
CA LYS A 62 -33.07 -33.34 10.69
C LYS A 62 -32.96 -34.61 9.84
N GLY A 63 -33.36 -34.54 8.57
CA GLY A 63 -33.21 -35.64 7.61
C GLY A 63 -31.76 -35.97 7.22
N LEU A 64 -30.78 -35.19 7.69
CA LEU A 64 -29.35 -35.37 7.42
C LEU A 64 -28.55 -35.86 8.65
N ASN A 65 -29.23 -36.15 9.77
CA ASN A 65 -28.58 -36.44 11.04
C ASN A 65 -27.69 -37.69 11.04
N GLN A 66 -27.80 -38.56 10.06
CA GLN A 66 -26.95 -39.74 9.94
C GLN A 66 -25.55 -39.43 9.37
N LEU A 67 -25.34 -38.23 8.80
CA LEU A 67 -24.08 -37.84 8.18
C LEU A 67 -23.02 -37.55 9.25
N THR A 68 -21.86 -38.17 9.07
CA THR A 68 -20.66 -37.96 9.89
C THR A 68 -19.54 -37.28 9.12
N SER A 69 -19.49 -37.43 7.79
CA SER A 69 -18.50 -36.75 6.96
C SER A 69 -19.02 -36.40 5.56
N ILE A 70 -18.49 -35.31 4.99
CA ILE A 70 -18.71 -34.92 3.59
C ILE A 70 -17.33 -34.73 2.94
N SER A 71 -16.99 -35.53 1.94
CA SER A 71 -15.73 -35.37 1.21
C SER A 71 -15.78 -34.19 0.22
N GLY A 72 -16.96 -33.88 -0.30
CA GLY A 72 -17.21 -32.72 -1.17
C GLY A 72 -17.45 -31.43 -0.39
N ASN A 73 -18.03 -30.43 -1.06
CA ASN A 73 -18.39 -29.16 -0.46
C ASN A 73 -19.78 -29.24 0.20
N LEU A 74 -19.95 -28.60 1.35
CA LEU A 74 -21.25 -28.32 1.95
C LEU A 74 -21.59 -26.84 1.74
N LYS A 75 -22.66 -26.55 1.01
CA LYS A 75 -23.19 -25.21 0.77
C LYS A 75 -24.58 -25.10 1.39
N ILE A 76 -24.78 -24.10 2.23
CA ILE A 76 -26.06 -23.81 2.90
C ILE A 76 -26.45 -22.37 2.61
N GLY A 77 -27.56 -22.20 1.91
CA GLY A 77 -28.02 -20.92 1.38
C GLY A 77 -27.36 -20.56 0.06
N SER A 78 -27.34 -19.27 -0.28
CA SER A 78 -26.90 -18.82 -1.60
C SER A 78 -26.45 -17.36 -1.61
N LEU A 79 -25.42 -17.10 -2.42
CA LEU A 79 -24.95 -15.76 -2.80
C LEU A 79 -26.03 -14.94 -3.53
N SER A 80 -27.06 -15.60 -4.07
CA SER A 80 -28.23 -14.93 -4.61
C SER A 80 -29.33 -14.87 -3.53
N ASN A 81 -29.73 -13.65 -3.15
CA ASN A 81 -30.83 -13.37 -2.22
C ASN A 81 -32.20 -14.01 -2.56
N LYS A 82 -32.29 -14.75 -3.68
CA LYS A 82 -33.47 -15.47 -4.18
C LYS A 82 -33.52 -16.95 -3.77
N LEU A 83 -32.42 -17.52 -3.26
CA LEU A 83 -32.31 -18.95 -2.91
C LEU A 83 -31.92 -19.16 -1.43
N THR A 84 -32.40 -18.27 -0.54
CA THR A 84 -32.13 -18.34 0.90
C THR A 84 -32.97 -19.44 1.58
N THR A 85 -32.49 -19.99 2.68
CA THR A 85 -33.28 -20.91 3.53
C THR A 85 -34.12 -20.13 4.56
N SER A 86 -35.04 -20.82 5.23
CA SER A 86 -35.73 -20.32 6.43
C SER A 86 -35.16 -20.91 7.72
N LEU A 87 -33.95 -21.48 7.65
CA LEU A 87 -33.25 -22.07 8.80
C LEU A 87 -33.00 -21.03 9.89
N ILE A 88 -33.18 -21.44 11.15
CA ILE A 88 -32.85 -20.63 12.33
C ILE A 88 -31.55 -21.10 13.02
N ASP A 89 -31.23 -22.39 12.85
CA ASP A 89 -30.03 -23.09 13.26
C ASP A 89 -29.73 -24.19 12.20
N LEU A 90 -28.69 -24.98 12.41
CA LEU A 90 -28.26 -26.08 11.54
C LEU A 90 -28.54 -27.46 12.17
N THR A 91 -29.44 -27.54 13.16
CA THR A 91 -29.76 -28.79 13.85
C THR A 91 -30.21 -29.86 12.85
N GLY A 92 -29.70 -31.07 13.03
CA GLY A 92 -29.74 -32.14 12.05
C GLY A 92 -28.40 -32.38 11.34
N LEU A 93 -27.38 -31.54 11.54
CA LEU A 93 -26.00 -31.82 11.16
C LEU A 93 -25.12 -32.27 12.34
N ASP A 94 -25.72 -32.50 13.51
CA ASP A 94 -25.02 -32.57 14.79
C ASP A 94 -23.97 -33.70 14.86
N ASN A 95 -24.08 -34.73 14.01
CA ASN A 95 -23.12 -35.85 13.95
C ASN A 95 -21.95 -35.61 12.98
N LEU A 96 -21.95 -34.50 12.24
CA LEU A 96 -20.94 -34.17 11.24
C LEU A 96 -19.64 -33.77 11.92
N THR A 97 -18.58 -34.56 11.70
CA THR A 97 -17.25 -34.30 12.29
C THR A 97 -16.28 -33.68 11.31
N THR A 98 -16.45 -33.90 10.01
CA THR A 98 -15.46 -33.48 9.01
C THR A 98 -16.09 -33.09 7.68
N ILE A 99 -15.61 -31.98 7.10
CA ILE A 99 -15.91 -31.58 5.71
C ILE A 99 -14.58 -31.45 4.97
N HIS A 100 -14.25 -32.40 4.08
CA HIS A 100 -12.96 -32.35 3.37
C HIS A 100 -12.95 -31.29 2.26
N GLY A 101 -14.12 -30.88 1.76
CA GLY A 101 -14.27 -29.76 0.85
C GLY A 101 -14.49 -28.45 1.59
N LYS A 102 -15.25 -27.55 0.96
CA LYS A 102 -15.57 -26.22 1.49
C LYS A 102 -16.83 -26.27 2.35
N LEU A 103 -16.85 -25.51 3.44
CA LEU A 103 -18.06 -25.13 4.14
C LEU A 103 -18.45 -23.70 3.75
N GLN A 104 -19.61 -23.57 3.12
CA GLN A 104 -20.21 -22.27 2.79
C GLN A 104 -21.56 -22.14 3.49
N ILE A 105 -21.71 -21.13 4.34
CA ILE A 105 -22.96 -20.76 4.99
C ILE A 105 -23.25 -19.32 4.65
N ASP A 106 -24.12 -19.10 3.66
CA ASP A 106 -24.28 -17.78 3.06
C ASP A 106 -25.73 -17.40 2.75
N GLY A 107 -26.09 -16.16 3.06
CA GLY A 107 -27.39 -15.58 2.68
C GLY A 107 -28.57 -16.11 3.50
N ASN A 108 -28.35 -16.77 4.64
CA ASN A 108 -29.43 -17.31 5.46
C ASN A 108 -29.98 -16.22 6.39
N LYS A 109 -31.01 -15.51 5.93
CA LYS A 109 -31.57 -14.32 6.60
C LYS A 109 -32.18 -14.58 7.98
N SER A 110 -32.56 -15.82 8.27
CA SER A 110 -33.17 -16.22 9.54
C SER A 110 -32.21 -16.95 10.47
N LEU A 111 -31.00 -17.28 10.00
CA LEU A 111 -30.03 -18.11 10.73
C LEU A 111 -29.40 -17.31 11.86
N LYS A 112 -29.68 -17.71 13.10
CA LYS A 112 -29.24 -17.00 14.31
C LYS A 112 -27.98 -17.60 14.93
N THR A 113 -27.74 -18.88 14.69
CA THR A 113 -26.65 -19.66 15.29
C THR A 113 -26.24 -20.81 14.36
N LEU A 114 -25.08 -21.40 14.62
CA LEU A 114 -24.55 -22.55 13.87
C LEU A 114 -24.70 -23.86 14.66
N LEU A 115 -25.49 -23.87 15.75
CA LEU A 115 -25.88 -25.10 16.45
C LEU A 115 -26.36 -26.15 15.44
N GLY A 116 -25.92 -27.38 15.61
CA GLY A 116 -25.90 -28.43 14.60
C GLY A 116 -24.52 -28.73 14.02
N LEU A 117 -23.50 -27.90 14.24
CA LEU A 117 -22.12 -28.20 13.81
C LEU A 117 -21.17 -28.52 14.98
N GLU A 118 -21.70 -28.77 16.17
CA GLU A 118 -20.94 -28.82 17.42
C GLU A 118 -19.83 -29.87 17.40
N ASN A 119 -19.97 -30.94 16.62
CA ASN A 119 -18.97 -32.01 16.50
C ASN A 119 -17.97 -31.82 15.35
N LEU A 120 -18.12 -30.76 14.55
CA LEU A 120 -17.25 -30.47 13.41
C LEU A 120 -15.86 -30.07 13.91
N SER A 121 -14.85 -30.87 13.59
CA SER A 121 -13.48 -30.69 14.06
C SER A 121 -12.51 -30.23 12.97
N GLU A 122 -12.80 -30.55 11.70
CA GLU A 122 -11.90 -30.30 10.57
C GLU A 122 -12.66 -29.91 9.30
N VAL A 123 -12.20 -28.84 8.63
CA VAL A 123 -12.72 -28.38 7.34
C VAL A 123 -11.60 -28.12 6.34
N GLY A 124 -11.79 -28.49 5.07
CA GLY A 124 -10.95 -28.08 3.95
C GLY A 124 -10.02 -29.16 3.39
N MET A 125 -9.50 -28.88 2.20
CA MET A 125 -8.71 -29.84 1.42
C MET A 125 -7.24 -29.83 1.85
N LYS A 126 -6.82 -30.84 2.61
CA LYS A 126 -5.42 -31.01 3.01
C LYS A 126 -4.49 -31.10 1.79
N GLY A 127 -3.43 -30.28 1.79
CA GLY A 127 -2.34 -30.36 0.78
C GLY A 127 -2.61 -29.67 -0.56
N LYS A 128 -3.79 -29.06 -0.77
CA LYS A 128 -4.00 -28.19 -1.95
C LYS A 128 -3.60 -26.75 -1.64
N LYS A 129 -2.46 -26.33 -2.20
CA LYS A 129 -2.10 -24.91 -2.31
C LYS A 129 -2.72 -24.35 -3.58
N ASP A 130 -4.03 -24.09 -3.56
CA ASP A 130 -4.65 -23.33 -4.65
C ASP A 130 -4.51 -21.83 -4.33
N SER A 131 -3.78 -21.11 -5.19
CA SER A 131 -3.51 -19.67 -5.08
C SER A 131 -4.61 -18.80 -5.71
N SER A 132 -5.71 -19.40 -6.19
CA SER A 132 -6.82 -18.65 -6.76
C SER A 132 -7.62 -17.90 -5.68
N ILE A 133 -7.80 -16.59 -5.90
CA ILE A 133 -8.55 -15.63 -5.07
C ILE A 133 -10.01 -16.01 -4.77
N SER A 134 -10.56 -17.02 -5.46
CA SER A 134 -11.94 -17.50 -5.29
C SER A 134 -12.04 -18.78 -4.45
N PHE A 135 -10.95 -19.24 -3.83
CA PHE A 135 -10.96 -20.39 -2.93
C PHE A 135 -10.99 -19.96 -1.47
N PHE A 136 -12.05 -20.35 -0.77
CA PHE A 136 -12.14 -20.41 0.68
C PHE A 136 -12.37 -21.86 1.09
N SER A 137 -11.96 -22.20 2.31
CA SER A 137 -12.32 -23.47 2.95
C SER A 137 -13.52 -23.27 3.88
N ILE A 138 -13.59 -22.13 4.57
CA ILE A 138 -14.78 -21.68 5.29
C ILE A 138 -15.18 -20.31 4.78
N TYR A 139 -16.47 -20.16 4.45
CA TYR A 139 -17.11 -18.88 4.17
C TYR A 139 -18.43 -18.78 4.91
N ILE A 140 -18.51 -17.82 5.85
CA ILE A 140 -19.74 -17.49 6.59
C ILE A 140 -20.13 -16.07 6.22
N GLY A 141 -21.12 -15.94 5.33
CA GLY A 141 -21.45 -14.71 4.63
C GLY A 141 -22.90 -14.28 4.76
N SER A 142 -23.18 -12.99 4.77
CA SER A 142 -24.54 -12.49 4.49
C SER A 142 -25.67 -13.10 5.34
N ASN A 143 -25.37 -13.55 6.57
CA ASN A 143 -26.33 -14.13 7.50
C ASN A 143 -26.77 -13.00 8.45
N TYR A 144 -27.78 -12.25 8.02
CA TYR A 144 -28.14 -10.95 8.59
C TYR A 144 -28.47 -10.92 10.08
N VAL A 145 -28.90 -12.05 10.66
CA VAL A 145 -29.29 -12.15 12.08
C VAL A 145 -28.38 -13.07 12.89
N LEU A 146 -27.28 -13.56 12.30
CA LEU A 146 -26.31 -14.42 12.98
C LEU A 146 -25.56 -13.61 14.04
N GLU A 147 -25.70 -13.98 15.32
CA GLU A 147 -25.17 -13.18 16.43
C GLU A 147 -23.80 -13.66 16.93
N ASN A 148 -23.48 -14.94 16.75
CA ASN A 148 -22.22 -15.57 17.15
C ASN A 148 -21.91 -16.78 16.24
N LEU A 149 -20.80 -17.47 16.53
CA LEU A 149 -20.41 -18.72 15.85
C LEU A 149 -20.62 -19.95 16.72
N ASP A 150 -21.53 -19.88 17.71
CA ASP A 150 -21.85 -21.04 18.55
C ASP A 150 -22.28 -22.21 17.66
N GLY A 151 -21.80 -23.40 17.97
CA GLY A 151 -21.84 -24.58 17.11
C GLY A 151 -20.51 -24.92 16.42
N LEU A 152 -19.46 -24.09 16.52
CA LEU A 152 -18.13 -24.42 15.97
C LEU A 152 -17.08 -24.74 17.05
N GLU A 153 -17.49 -25.04 18.27
CA GLU A 153 -16.61 -25.12 19.44
C GLU A 153 -15.55 -26.21 19.33
N ASN A 154 -15.81 -27.29 18.58
CA ASN A 154 -14.84 -28.38 18.39
C ASN A 154 -13.95 -28.19 17.15
N LEU A 155 -14.17 -27.15 16.34
CA LEU A 155 -13.39 -26.89 15.14
C LEU A 155 -11.95 -26.51 15.53
N SER A 156 -10.99 -27.38 15.20
CA SER A 156 -9.58 -27.20 15.54
C SER A 156 -8.68 -26.99 14.33
N VAL A 157 -9.10 -27.43 13.14
CA VAL A 157 -8.29 -27.37 11.92
C VAL A 157 -9.08 -26.88 10.72
N VAL A 158 -8.54 -25.88 10.01
CA VAL A 158 -9.02 -25.41 8.72
C VAL A 158 -7.89 -25.47 7.68
N HIS A 159 -8.06 -26.31 6.66
CA HIS A 159 -7.11 -26.41 5.55
C HIS A 159 -7.44 -25.42 4.45
N GLY A 160 -7.00 -24.18 4.60
CA GLY A 160 -7.12 -23.12 3.60
C GLY A 160 -7.75 -21.84 4.14
N PRO A 161 -8.19 -20.91 3.27
CA PRO A 161 -8.65 -19.59 3.70
C PRO A 161 -9.95 -19.64 4.53
N PHE A 162 -10.01 -18.80 5.56
CA PHE A 162 -11.12 -18.67 6.49
C PHE A 162 -11.74 -17.26 6.34
N GLN A 163 -13.01 -17.20 5.96
CA GLN A 163 -13.69 -15.93 5.66
C GLN A 163 -15.00 -15.79 6.42
N ILE A 164 -15.19 -14.63 7.06
CA ILE A 164 -16.47 -14.20 7.63
C ILE A 164 -16.77 -12.80 7.09
N ARG A 165 -17.88 -12.66 6.36
CA ARG A 165 -18.19 -11.40 5.66
C ARG A 165 -19.66 -11.03 5.79
N PHE A 166 -19.98 -9.74 5.87
CA PHE A 166 -21.36 -9.24 5.77
C PHE A 166 -22.34 -9.87 6.78
N ASN A 167 -21.93 -10.07 8.03
CA ASN A 167 -22.82 -10.52 9.11
C ASN A 167 -23.02 -9.35 10.10
N PRO A 168 -23.98 -8.44 9.84
CA PRO A 168 -24.12 -7.18 10.58
C PRO A 168 -24.46 -7.33 12.06
N GLU A 169 -25.06 -8.45 12.45
CA GLU A 169 -25.45 -8.73 13.83
C GLU A 169 -24.40 -9.57 14.61
N LEU A 170 -23.31 -9.99 13.95
CA LEU A 170 -22.29 -10.83 14.57
C LEU A 170 -21.49 -10.03 15.61
N LYS A 171 -21.65 -10.38 16.89
CA LYS A 171 -21.06 -9.67 18.03
C LYS A 171 -19.72 -10.25 18.45
N ASN A 172 -19.56 -11.56 18.33
CA ASN A 172 -18.34 -12.26 18.71
C ASN A 172 -18.12 -13.50 17.84
N ILE A 173 -16.90 -14.03 17.91
CA ILE A 173 -16.47 -15.25 17.23
C ILE A 173 -15.98 -16.30 18.22
N SER A 174 -16.45 -16.30 19.48
CA SER A 174 -15.95 -17.20 20.52
C SER A 174 -16.22 -18.68 20.24
N GLY A 175 -17.17 -18.98 19.36
CA GLY A 175 -17.45 -20.34 18.90
C GLY A 175 -16.25 -21.03 18.25
N ILE A 176 -15.26 -20.29 17.71
CA ILE A 176 -14.05 -20.89 17.12
C ILE A 176 -12.82 -20.85 18.05
N LYS A 177 -12.98 -20.59 19.36
CA LYS A 177 -11.86 -20.41 20.31
C LYS A 177 -10.84 -21.57 20.38
N ASN A 178 -11.23 -22.77 19.94
CA ASN A 178 -10.38 -23.97 19.91
C ASN A 178 -9.69 -24.17 18.55
N LEU A 179 -9.81 -23.22 17.62
CA LEU A 179 -9.20 -23.27 16.30
C LEU A 179 -7.68 -23.06 16.42
N GLU A 180 -6.92 -24.15 16.25
CA GLU A 180 -5.47 -24.16 16.42
C GLU A 180 -4.73 -23.90 15.11
N THR A 181 -5.26 -24.37 13.98
CA THR A 181 -4.57 -24.31 12.68
C THR A 181 -5.46 -23.76 11.57
N ILE A 182 -4.96 -22.76 10.85
CA ILE A 182 -5.50 -22.29 9.57
C ILE A 182 -4.35 -22.24 8.56
N SER A 183 -4.45 -22.97 7.45
CA SER A 183 -3.41 -23.01 6.41
C SER A 183 -3.68 -22.09 5.20
N GLY A 184 -4.37 -20.98 5.43
CA GLY A 184 -4.64 -19.94 4.43
C GLY A 184 -5.00 -18.61 5.07
N ASN A 185 -5.40 -17.64 4.26
CA ASN A 185 -5.66 -16.28 4.75
C ASN A 185 -6.90 -16.21 5.66
N ILE A 186 -6.85 -15.33 6.66
CA ILE A 186 -8.03 -14.94 7.45
C ILE A 186 -8.59 -13.65 6.85
N THR A 187 -9.88 -13.61 6.58
CA THR A 187 -10.58 -12.39 6.12
C THR A 187 -11.84 -12.16 6.94
N LEU A 188 -11.88 -11.05 7.66
CA LEU A 188 -13.06 -10.56 8.36
C LEU A 188 -13.46 -9.23 7.72
N GLU A 189 -14.69 -9.16 7.20
CA GLU A 189 -15.16 -7.98 6.46
C GLU A 189 -16.60 -7.62 6.79
N ASN A 190 -16.87 -6.34 7.04
CA ASN A 190 -18.22 -5.82 7.25
C ASN A 190 -18.93 -6.58 8.39
N LEU A 191 -18.32 -6.52 9.57
CA LEU A 191 -18.83 -7.08 10.82
C LEU A 191 -18.93 -5.94 11.85
N PRO A 192 -19.85 -4.98 11.63
CA PRO A 192 -19.91 -3.72 12.37
C PRO A 192 -20.15 -3.86 13.88
N LYS A 193 -20.59 -5.04 14.37
CA LYS A 193 -20.80 -5.31 15.81
C LYS A 193 -19.71 -6.18 16.45
N LEU A 194 -18.73 -6.65 15.69
CA LEU A 194 -17.64 -7.48 16.23
C LEU A 194 -16.70 -6.60 17.08
N THR A 195 -16.51 -6.96 18.35
CA THR A 195 -15.76 -6.12 19.32
C THR A 195 -14.34 -6.58 19.59
N ASP A 196 -14.06 -7.86 19.41
CA ASP A 196 -12.76 -8.49 19.69
C ASP A 196 -12.54 -9.73 18.79
N LEU A 197 -11.34 -10.31 18.88
CA LEU A 197 -10.91 -11.46 18.09
C LEU A 197 -10.59 -12.69 18.96
N LEU A 198 -11.16 -12.80 20.17
CA LEU A 198 -10.84 -13.87 21.12
C LEU A 198 -11.14 -15.28 20.60
N GLY A 199 -11.93 -15.40 19.52
CA GLY A 199 -12.08 -16.65 18.78
C GLY A 199 -10.78 -17.21 18.22
N PHE A 200 -9.73 -16.41 18.01
CA PHE A 200 -8.44 -16.89 17.51
C PHE A 200 -7.41 -17.18 18.62
N ILE A 201 -7.81 -17.16 19.90
CA ILE A 201 -6.87 -17.26 21.04
C ILE A 201 -5.96 -18.50 21.04
N SER A 202 -6.40 -19.60 20.41
CA SER A 202 -5.63 -20.86 20.30
C SER A 202 -4.82 -20.97 19.01
N LEU A 203 -4.93 -20.00 18.10
CA LEU A 203 -4.34 -20.06 16.76
C LEU A 203 -2.81 -20.03 16.85
N GLN A 204 -2.18 -21.08 16.36
CA GLN A 204 -0.73 -21.28 16.38
C GLN A 204 -0.22 -21.59 14.98
N ASN A 205 1.09 -21.40 14.76
CA ASN A 205 1.77 -21.73 13.50
C ASN A 205 1.13 -21.10 12.25
N PHE A 206 0.39 -20.01 12.42
CA PHE A 206 -0.24 -19.29 11.35
C PHE A 206 0.78 -18.39 10.67
N ASN A 207 1.04 -18.64 9.38
CA ASN A 207 1.97 -17.85 8.57
C ASN A 207 1.32 -17.52 7.22
N SER A 208 0.21 -16.79 7.27
CA SER A 208 -0.57 -16.36 6.11
C SER A 208 -1.08 -14.94 6.31
N ALA A 209 -1.87 -14.42 5.38
CA ALA A 209 -2.35 -13.04 5.48
C ALA A 209 -3.57 -12.92 6.39
N ILE A 210 -3.65 -11.82 7.14
CA ILE A 210 -4.85 -11.41 7.89
C ILE A 210 -5.35 -10.11 7.28
N SER A 211 -6.63 -10.08 6.92
CA SER A 211 -7.33 -8.92 6.39
C SER A 211 -8.56 -8.61 7.24
N LEU A 212 -8.53 -7.48 7.93
CA LEU A 212 -9.60 -6.99 8.80
C LEU A 212 -10.16 -5.68 8.21
N LYS A 213 -11.39 -5.72 7.67
CA LYS A 213 -11.98 -4.62 6.92
C LYS A 213 -13.38 -4.27 7.42
N GLU A 214 -13.68 -2.99 7.57
CA GLU A 214 -15.03 -2.54 7.96
C GLU A 214 -15.52 -3.18 9.27
N LEU A 215 -14.64 -3.21 10.27
CA LEU A 215 -14.90 -3.73 11.62
C LEU A 215 -15.05 -2.56 12.59
N THR A 216 -16.11 -1.78 12.40
CA THR A 216 -16.27 -0.44 13.02
C THR A 216 -16.46 -0.46 14.53
N SER A 217 -16.75 -1.61 15.15
CA SER A 217 -16.79 -1.77 16.61
C SER A 217 -15.57 -2.50 17.18
N LEU A 218 -14.63 -2.95 16.33
CA LEU A 218 -13.45 -3.69 16.78
C LEU A 218 -12.49 -2.73 17.46
N GLN A 219 -12.26 -2.94 18.76
CA GLN A 219 -11.43 -2.04 19.57
C GLN A 219 -10.04 -2.60 19.88
N LYS A 220 -9.86 -3.93 19.78
CA LYS A 220 -8.64 -4.64 20.18
C LYS A 220 -8.35 -5.79 19.24
N LEU A 221 -7.08 -6.18 19.14
CA LEU A 221 -6.64 -7.36 18.39
C LEU A 221 -6.41 -8.58 19.27
N SER A 222 -6.93 -8.56 20.51
CA SER A 222 -6.83 -9.70 21.44
C SER A 222 -7.40 -10.97 20.82
N GLY A 223 -6.67 -12.07 20.92
CA GLY A 223 -6.86 -13.29 20.16
C GLY A 223 -5.69 -13.65 19.25
N PHE A 224 -4.78 -12.71 18.95
CA PHE A 224 -3.59 -12.97 18.12
C PHE A 224 -2.27 -13.03 18.91
N GLU A 225 -2.33 -13.21 20.22
CA GLU A 225 -1.16 -13.12 21.10
C GLU A 225 -0.11 -14.20 20.84
N LEU A 226 -0.49 -15.33 20.25
CA LEU A 226 0.44 -16.42 19.91
C LEU A 226 1.16 -16.22 18.57
N LEU A 227 0.79 -15.22 17.78
CA LEU A 227 1.36 -15.01 16.46
C LEU A 227 2.76 -14.38 16.56
N THR A 228 3.72 -14.99 15.88
CA THR A 228 5.13 -14.52 15.85
C THR A 228 5.56 -14.02 14.48
N GLU A 229 5.00 -14.58 13.40
CA GLU A 229 5.28 -14.20 12.01
C GLU A 229 4.02 -14.35 11.16
N ILE A 230 3.73 -13.38 10.29
CA ILE A 230 2.64 -13.46 9.31
C ILE A 230 3.05 -12.80 7.99
N THR A 231 2.43 -13.20 6.87
CA THR A 231 2.84 -12.70 5.55
C THR A 231 2.30 -11.31 5.25
N ASN A 232 1.05 -11.02 5.58
CA ASN A 232 0.50 -9.66 5.42
C ASN A 232 -0.51 -9.37 6.53
N PHE A 233 -0.53 -8.14 7.00
CA PHE A 233 -1.52 -7.65 7.94
C PHE A 233 -2.18 -6.40 7.37
N SER A 234 -3.46 -6.49 7.04
CA SER A 234 -4.26 -5.42 6.47
C SER A 234 -5.38 -5.03 7.43
N LEU A 235 -5.41 -3.76 7.81
CA LEU A 235 -6.45 -3.14 8.61
C LEU A 235 -7.08 -2.01 7.82
N GLN A 236 -8.41 -2.05 7.67
CA GLN A 236 -9.15 -1.00 6.98
C GLN A 236 -10.43 -0.66 7.71
N SER A 237 -10.67 0.63 7.97
CA SER A 237 -11.94 1.11 8.54
C SER A 237 -12.34 0.39 9.85
N THR A 238 -11.44 0.38 10.82
CA THR A 238 -11.65 -0.22 12.15
C THR A 238 -11.61 0.85 13.25
N ALA A 239 -12.03 0.48 14.48
CA ALA A 239 -12.01 1.36 15.65
C ALA A 239 -10.90 1.01 16.65
N ILE A 240 -9.87 0.27 16.21
CA ILE A 240 -8.72 -0.04 17.08
C ILE A 240 -7.94 1.23 17.39
N LYS A 241 -7.34 1.28 18.58
CA LYS A 241 -6.51 2.43 19.00
C LYS A 241 -5.02 2.18 18.85
N ASN A 242 -4.64 0.90 18.88
CA ASN A 242 -3.29 0.40 18.76
C ASN A 242 -3.37 -1.08 18.32
N PHE A 243 -2.25 -1.78 18.34
CA PHE A 243 -2.10 -3.17 17.95
C PHE A 243 -2.00 -4.12 19.15
N ASP A 244 -2.53 -3.73 20.32
CA ASP A 244 -2.59 -4.59 21.51
C ASP A 244 -3.27 -5.92 21.14
N GLY A 245 -2.53 -7.01 21.33
CA GLY A 245 -2.90 -8.35 20.86
C GLY A 245 -1.85 -8.96 19.93
N LEU A 246 -0.96 -8.17 19.31
CA LEU A 246 0.13 -8.64 18.45
C LEU A 246 1.53 -8.60 19.11
N ASN A 247 1.57 -8.57 20.45
CA ASN A 247 2.78 -8.31 21.25
C ASN A 247 3.97 -9.27 21.00
N ASN A 248 3.73 -10.41 20.35
CA ASN A 248 4.73 -11.42 20.03
C ASN A 248 5.19 -11.40 18.57
N LEU A 249 4.56 -10.58 17.72
CA LEU A 249 4.90 -10.50 16.31
C LEU A 249 6.29 -9.90 16.14
N SER A 250 7.21 -10.66 15.55
CA SER A 250 8.60 -10.25 15.32
C SER A 250 8.93 -10.01 13.86
N LYS A 251 8.12 -10.56 12.96
CA LYS A 251 8.30 -10.46 11.51
C LYS A 251 6.95 -10.35 10.79
N LEU A 252 6.90 -9.48 9.80
CA LEU A 252 5.73 -9.25 8.96
C LEU A 252 6.19 -9.16 7.50
N GLY A 253 5.45 -9.75 6.55
CA GLY A 253 5.74 -9.50 5.13
C GLY A 253 5.34 -8.08 4.72
N SER A 254 4.05 -7.73 4.77
CA SER A 254 3.57 -6.36 4.54
C SER A 254 2.62 -5.86 5.63
N LEU A 255 2.67 -4.56 5.91
CA LEU A 255 1.75 -3.86 6.82
C LEU A 255 0.90 -2.87 6.02
N GLU A 256 -0.41 -2.99 6.09
CA GLU A 256 -1.35 -2.07 5.46
C GLU A 256 -2.37 -1.58 6.49
N VAL A 257 -2.44 -0.27 6.70
CA VAL A 257 -3.27 0.36 7.73
C VAL A 257 -3.95 1.57 7.12
N LEU A 258 -5.22 1.43 6.78
CA LEU A 258 -5.98 2.46 6.08
C LEU A 258 -7.23 2.88 6.83
N TYR A 259 -7.51 4.17 6.87
CA TYR A 259 -8.80 4.71 7.34
C TYR A 259 -9.20 4.23 8.75
N CYS A 260 -8.23 3.91 9.62
CA CYS A 260 -8.50 3.53 11.02
C CYS A 260 -8.58 4.81 11.86
N ALA A 261 -9.79 5.37 11.95
CA ALA A 261 -10.02 6.73 12.46
C ALA A 261 -9.65 6.93 13.94
N GLU A 262 -9.62 5.85 14.73
CA GLU A 262 -9.30 5.87 16.17
C GLU A 262 -7.86 5.42 16.47
N LEU A 263 -7.09 5.01 15.45
CA LEU A 263 -5.72 4.54 15.62
C LEU A 263 -4.82 5.69 16.05
N LYS A 264 -4.11 5.52 17.16
CA LYS A 264 -3.22 6.53 17.74
C LYS A 264 -1.74 6.24 17.56
N ASN A 265 -1.37 4.97 17.64
CA ASN A 265 0.01 4.49 17.54
C ASN A 265 0.04 2.99 17.25
N PHE A 266 1.23 2.40 17.29
CA PHE A 266 1.50 1.00 16.97
C PHE A 266 1.88 0.17 18.21
N MET A 267 1.51 0.61 19.42
CA MET A 267 1.70 -0.20 20.63
C MET A 267 1.07 -1.58 20.45
N GLY A 268 1.74 -2.61 20.97
CA GLY A 268 1.46 -4.01 20.66
C GLY A 268 2.33 -4.61 19.55
N LEU A 269 3.17 -3.82 18.86
CA LEU A 269 4.15 -4.30 17.88
C LEU A 269 5.61 -4.17 18.36
N GLU A 270 5.87 -4.09 19.67
CA GLU A 270 7.17 -3.78 20.27
C GLU A 270 8.27 -4.83 20.01
N LYS A 271 7.90 -5.99 19.47
CA LYS A 271 8.84 -7.04 19.04
C LYS A 271 9.08 -7.07 17.54
N LEU A 272 8.31 -6.31 16.74
CA LEU A 272 8.41 -6.32 15.29
C LEU A 272 9.76 -5.73 14.87
N MET A 273 10.56 -6.53 14.15
CA MET A 273 11.90 -6.14 13.71
C MET A 273 11.98 -5.88 12.21
N ILE A 274 11.18 -6.60 11.42
CA ILE A 274 11.29 -6.62 9.96
C ILE A 274 9.89 -6.57 9.35
N ILE A 275 9.71 -5.63 8.42
CA ILE A 275 8.65 -5.64 7.42
C ILE A 275 9.33 -6.01 6.09
N GLU A 276 9.15 -7.23 5.60
CA GLU A 276 9.93 -7.76 4.47
C GLU A 276 9.68 -7.02 3.16
N ARG A 277 8.47 -6.48 2.99
CA ARG A 277 8.01 -5.79 1.79
C ARG A 277 7.64 -4.36 2.14
N SER A 278 6.36 -4.02 2.11
CA SER A 278 5.89 -2.65 2.20
C SER A 278 5.09 -2.37 3.47
N ALA A 279 5.22 -1.15 3.98
CA ALA A 279 4.40 -0.58 5.03
C ALA A 279 3.62 0.61 4.47
N SER A 280 2.30 0.49 4.38
CA SER A 280 1.38 1.53 3.91
C SER A 280 0.47 2.01 5.04
N ILE A 281 0.66 3.25 5.48
CA ILE A 281 -0.06 3.89 6.58
C ILE A 281 -0.79 5.11 6.03
N ILE A 282 -2.09 4.93 5.77
CA ILE A 282 -2.88 5.86 4.94
C ILE A 282 -4.14 6.34 5.66
N ASN A 283 -4.36 7.65 5.71
CA ASN A 283 -5.61 8.26 6.18
C ASN A 283 -6.05 7.81 7.58
N ASN A 284 -5.11 7.65 8.52
CA ASN A 284 -5.41 7.37 9.93
C ASN A 284 -5.42 8.69 10.70
N ALA A 285 -6.59 9.33 10.75
CA ALA A 285 -6.72 10.73 11.16
C ALA A 285 -6.23 11.05 12.58
N GLN A 286 -6.29 10.09 13.52
CA GLN A 286 -5.82 10.24 14.90
C GLN A 286 -4.41 9.68 15.15
N LEU A 287 -3.69 9.21 14.13
CA LEU A 287 -2.35 8.66 14.31
C LEU A 287 -1.40 9.79 14.72
N GLU A 288 -0.78 9.69 15.90
CA GLU A 288 0.06 10.73 16.48
C GLU A 288 1.56 10.46 16.21
N ASP A 289 1.97 9.19 16.30
CA ASP A 289 3.36 8.73 16.14
C ASP A 289 3.43 7.25 15.72
N PHE A 290 4.65 6.68 15.68
CA PHE A 290 4.91 5.26 15.41
C PHE A 290 5.32 4.48 16.67
N SER A 291 4.96 4.97 17.87
CA SER A 291 5.25 4.31 19.14
C SER A 291 4.81 2.85 19.09
N GLY A 292 5.70 1.94 19.47
CA GLY A 292 5.51 0.49 19.32
C GLY A 292 6.33 -0.13 18.19
N LEU A 293 6.81 0.63 17.20
CA LEU A 293 7.66 0.12 16.12
C LEU A 293 9.17 0.29 16.37
N SER A 294 9.59 0.56 17.61
CA SER A 294 10.95 1.03 17.93
C SER A 294 12.06 0.02 17.62
N LYS A 295 11.71 -1.23 17.32
CA LYS A 295 12.64 -2.30 16.92
C LYS A 295 12.65 -2.58 15.42
N VAL A 296 11.76 -1.97 14.64
CA VAL A 296 11.73 -2.14 13.19
C VAL A 296 13.03 -1.58 12.62
N LYS A 297 13.82 -2.45 12.00
CA LYS A 297 15.11 -2.08 11.36
C LYS A 297 15.00 -1.94 9.86
N THR A 298 14.08 -2.69 9.25
CA THR A 298 13.99 -2.81 7.80
C THR A 298 12.53 -2.79 7.35
N VAL A 299 12.26 -1.95 6.35
CA VAL A 299 11.12 -2.06 5.44
C VAL A 299 11.69 -2.40 4.05
N GLY A 300 11.45 -3.60 3.54
CA GLY A 300 12.22 -4.13 2.41
C GLY A 300 11.92 -3.51 1.05
N GLU A 301 10.74 -2.91 0.87
CA GLU A 301 10.33 -2.26 -0.38
C GLU A 301 9.96 -0.79 -0.10
N MET A 302 8.71 -0.51 0.26
CA MET A 302 8.18 0.86 0.38
C MET A 302 7.70 1.19 1.79
N LEU A 303 8.09 2.36 2.31
CA LEU A 303 7.43 3.02 3.43
C LEU A 303 6.57 4.17 2.90
N PHE A 304 5.24 3.99 2.91
CA PHE A 304 4.27 4.94 2.41
C PHE A 304 3.41 5.49 3.55
N VAL A 305 3.60 6.77 3.87
CA VAL A 305 2.90 7.48 4.96
C VAL A 305 2.13 8.64 4.37
N ASN A 306 0.81 8.48 4.24
CA ASN A 306 -0.03 9.43 3.54
C ASN A 306 -1.30 9.82 4.27
N GLY A 307 -1.61 11.12 4.38
CA GLY A 307 -2.93 11.55 4.85
C GLY A 307 -3.18 11.35 6.35
N ASN A 308 -2.13 11.18 7.17
CA ASN A 308 -2.29 11.00 8.62
C ASN A 308 -2.24 12.40 9.28
N SER A 309 -3.40 13.05 9.36
CA SER A 309 -3.50 14.49 9.68
C SER A 309 -3.00 14.87 11.07
N SER A 310 -3.04 13.97 12.05
CA SER A 310 -2.53 14.21 13.42
C SER A 310 -1.06 13.81 13.63
N LEU A 311 -0.41 13.21 12.63
CA LEU A 311 0.95 12.71 12.75
C LEU A 311 1.93 13.88 12.92
N GLN A 312 2.70 13.89 14.01
CA GLN A 312 3.57 15.02 14.34
C GLN A 312 5.03 14.80 13.92
N ASN A 313 5.48 13.55 14.00
CA ASN A 313 6.84 13.11 13.68
C ASN A 313 6.84 11.58 13.42
N PHE A 314 8.02 10.97 13.36
CA PHE A 314 8.23 9.53 13.17
C PHE A 314 8.78 8.84 14.43
N GLU A 315 8.58 9.42 15.63
CA GLU A 315 8.99 8.80 16.89
C GLU A 315 8.41 7.39 17.00
N GLY A 316 9.24 6.46 17.45
CA GLY A 316 8.93 5.04 17.39
C GLY A 316 9.51 4.32 16.18
N LEU A 317 10.09 4.99 15.18
CA LEU A 317 10.91 4.34 14.12
C LEU A 317 12.43 4.49 14.33
N ASN A 318 12.87 4.78 15.55
CA ASN A 318 14.26 5.15 15.87
C ASN A 318 15.33 4.11 15.50
N SER A 319 14.95 2.86 15.23
CA SER A 319 15.87 1.80 14.79
C SER A 319 15.85 1.54 13.28
N LEU A 320 14.98 2.21 12.52
CA LEU A 320 14.81 1.99 11.09
C LEU A 320 16.09 2.42 10.37
N ASP A 321 16.78 1.46 9.77
CA ASP A 321 18.07 1.64 9.09
C ASP A 321 17.90 1.63 7.57
N ASN A 322 16.92 0.86 7.07
CA ASN A 322 16.77 0.59 5.64
C ASN A 322 15.30 0.65 5.20
N VAL A 323 15.02 1.47 4.18
CA VAL A 323 13.84 1.38 3.32
C VAL A 323 14.31 0.97 1.93
N GLY A 324 14.01 -0.25 1.52
CA GLY A 324 14.73 -0.88 0.41
C GLY A 324 14.54 -0.22 -0.95
N LEU A 325 13.41 0.44 -1.21
CA LEU A 325 13.15 1.13 -2.49
C LEU A 325 12.66 2.56 -2.28
N GLU A 326 11.47 2.76 -1.71
CA GLU A 326 10.76 4.04 -1.78
C GLU A 326 10.30 4.54 -0.41
N LEU A 327 10.66 5.79 -0.09
CA LEU A 327 10.17 6.52 1.09
C LEU A 327 9.25 7.65 0.66
N HIS A 328 7.95 7.50 0.91
CA HIS A 328 6.92 8.47 0.54
C HIS A 328 6.23 9.03 1.79
N ILE A 329 6.38 10.34 2.00
CA ILE A 329 5.82 11.06 3.14
C ILE A 329 4.98 12.21 2.59
N ASN A 330 3.67 12.03 2.49
CA ASN A 330 2.82 13.03 1.86
C ASN A 330 1.53 13.34 2.60
N ARG A 331 1.03 14.57 2.51
CA ARG A 331 -0.31 14.95 3.06
C ARG A 331 -0.47 14.68 4.56
N ASN A 332 0.60 14.80 5.35
CA ASN A 332 0.52 14.69 6.81
C ASN A 332 0.52 16.11 7.39
N GLU A 333 -0.67 16.70 7.53
CA GLU A 333 -0.85 18.13 7.79
C GLU A 333 -0.15 18.61 9.07
N SER A 334 -0.21 17.85 10.17
CA SER A 334 0.44 18.21 11.44
C SER A 334 1.92 17.86 11.53
N LEU A 335 2.51 17.22 10.51
CA LEU A 335 3.89 16.74 10.56
C LEU A 335 4.86 17.93 10.61
N GLN A 336 5.67 18.02 11.66
CA GLN A 336 6.57 19.17 11.89
C GLN A 336 8.01 18.89 11.45
N ASN A 337 8.46 17.66 11.63
CA ASN A 337 9.79 17.18 11.28
C ASN A 337 9.77 15.65 11.11
N LEU A 338 10.92 15.06 10.81
CA LEU A 338 11.08 13.63 10.60
C LEU A 338 11.76 12.93 11.79
N ASN A 339 11.67 13.51 13.00
CA ASN A 339 12.28 12.94 14.19
C ASN A 339 11.84 11.49 14.39
N GLY A 340 12.77 10.61 14.72
CA GLY A 340 12.58 9.16 14.71
C GLY A 340 13.19 8.46 13.50
N LEU A 341 13.52 9.16 12.41
CA LEU A 341 14.23 8.59 11.25
C LEU A 341 15.76 8.77 11.30
N GLU A 342 16.35 9.15 12.43
CA GLU A 342 17.78 9.49 12.51
C GLU A 342 18.71 8.31 12.23
N SER A 343 18.22 7.07 12.37
CA SER A 343 18.99 5.86 12.08
C SER A 343 18.95 5.46 10.61
N LEU A 344 18.08 6.06 9.79
CA LEU A 344 17.87 5.67 8.40
C LEU A 344 19.13 5.99 7.59
N LYS A 345 19.73 4.95 6.99
CA LYS A 345 20.94 5.07 6.15
C LYS A 345 20.68 4.82 4.68
N LEU A 346 19.71 3.98 4.35
CA LEU A 346 19.49 3.54 2.97
C LEU A 346 18.06 3.77 2.51
N VAL A 347 17.95 4.45 1.36
CA VAL A 347 16.79 4.49 0.47
C VAL A 347 17.34 4.41 -0.96
N ASN A 348 16.98 3.39 -1.75
CA ASN A 348 17.65 3.15 -3.05
C ASN A 348 17.00 3.88 -4.23
N ASP A 349 15.67 3.90 -4.33
CA ASP A 349 15.00 4.33 -5.57
C ASP A 349 14.45 5.75 -5.44
N GLN A 350 13.62 6.03 -4.43
CA GLN A 350 12.90 7.28 -4.36
C GLN A 350 12.74 7.81 -2.94
N ILE A 351 13.01 9.11 -2.78
CA ILE A 351 12.54 9.91 -1.65
C ILE A 351 11.53 10.93 -2.18
N GLN A 352 10.29 10.85 -1.70
CA GLN A 352 9.26 11.83 -1.98
C GLN A 352 8.69 12.38 -0.67
N ILE A 353 8.86 13.69 -0.47
CA ILE A 353 8.32 14.43 0.67
C ILE A 353 7.50 15.59 0.12
N GLY A 354 6.18 15.54 0.28
CA GLY A 354 5.37 16.66 -0.17
C GLY A 354 3.96 16.77 0.33
N ASP A 355 3.35 17.93 0.10
CA ASP A 355 2.03 18.24 0.66
C ASP A 355 1.99 18.18 2.20
N ASN A 356 3.11 18.42 2.90
CA ASN A 356 3.12 18.47 4.36
C ASN A 356 3.13 19.94 4.81
N GLU A 357 1.99 20.42 5.31
CA GLU A 357 1.79 21.86 5.57
C GLU A 357 2.74 22.41 6.65
N ASN A 358 3.02 21.61 7.69
CA ASN A 358 3.75 22.07 8.86
C ASN A 358 5.23 21.66 8.93
N ILE A 359 5.73 20.87 7.97
CA ILE A 359 7.11 20.38 8.02
C ILE A 359 8.07 21.55 7.82
N ASN A 360 8.99 21.75 8.77
CA ASN A 360 9.90 22.90 8.77
C ASN A 360 11.38 22.53 8.56
N ASP A 361 11.72 21.28 8.80
CA ASP A 361 13.04 20.68 8.56
C ASP A 361 12.94 19.19 8.21
N ILE A 362 14.02 18.64 7.64
CA ILE A 362 14.19 17.21 7.32
C ILE A 362 15.53 16.66 7.84
N ILE A 363 16.07 17.25 8.92
CA ILE A 363 17.44 16.97 9.39
C ILE A 363 17.66 15.50 9.78
N SER A 364 16.60 14.81 10.15
CA SER A 364 16.64 13.39 10.53
C SER A 364 17.13 12.49 9.39
N LEU A 365 17.09 12.95 8.14
CA LEU A 365 17.63 12.20 6.99
C LEU A 365 19.16 12.28 6.83
N LYS A 366 19.88 13.01 7.69
CA LYS A 366 21.35 13.26 7.60
C LYS A 366 22.26 12.04 7.39
N ASN A 367 21.74 10.84 7.68
CA ASN A 367 22.48 9.60 7.54
C ASN A 367 22.15 8.84 6.25
N VAL A 368 21.11 9.25 5.52
CA VAL A 368 20.71 8.65 4.25
C VAL A 368 21.78 8.96 3.21
N GLU A 369 22.41 7.92 2.71
CA GLU A 369 23.53 8.01 1.77
C GLU A 369 23.29 7.16 0.52
N GLY A 370 23.98 7.53 -0.56
CA GLY A 370 23.95 6.79 -1.82
C GLY A 370 23.35 7.58 -2.98
N GLU A 371 22.85 6.83 -3.96
CA GLU A 371 22.32 7.34 -5.22
C GLU A 371 20.83 7.04 -5.28
N LEU A 372 20.04 8.00 -5.75
CA LEU A 372 18.59 7.87 -5.92
C LEU A 372 18.23 7.89 -7.40
N LYS A 373 17.11 7.28 -7.78
CA LYS A 373 16.48 7.56 -9.08
C LYS A 373 15.70 8.87 -9.02
N TYR A 374 14.97 9.09 -7.93
CA TYR A 374 14.09 10.25 -7.76
C TYR A 374 14.26 10.89 -6.39
N LEU A 375 14.43 12.21 -6.38
CA LEU A 375 14.39 13.04 -5.17
C LEU A 375 13.38 14.16 -5.41
N ILE A 376 12.22 14.06 -4.77
CA ILE A 376 11.08 14.95 -4.97
C ILE A 376 10.70 15.60 -3.64
N ILE A 377 11.00 16.88 -3.49
CA ILE A 377 10.61 17.70 -2.33
C ILE A 377 9.65 18.77 -2.82
N GLN A 378 8.36 18.62 -2.53
CA GLN A 378 7.35 19.49 -3.12
C GLN A 378 6.25 19.96 -2.16
N ARG A 379 5.75 21.19 -2.32
CA ARG A 379 4.58 21.69 -1.56
C ARG A 379 4.73 21.51 -0.04
N ASN A 380 5.90 21.83 0.49
CA ASN A 380 6.16 21.92 1.94
C ASN A 380 6.36 23.40 2.31
N PRO A 381 5.28 24.18 2.52
CA PRO A 381 5.35 25.64 2.57
C PRO A 381 6.14 26.20 3.76
N ARG A 382 6.33 25.42 4.83
CA ARG A 382 7.13 25.80 6.01
C ARG A 382 8.57 25.29 5.99
N LEU A 383 8.96 24.45 5.02
CA LEU A 383 10.30 23.89 4.94
C LEU A 383 11.32 25.01 4.67
N THR A 384 12.29 25.16 5.57
CA THR A 384 13.25 26.27 5.51
C THR A 384 14.61 25.88 4.94
N SER A 385 14.93 24.59 4.94
CA SER A 385 16.23 24.05 4.54
C SER A 385 16.12 22.60 4.07
N LEU A 386 17.09 22.15 3.27
CA LEU A 386 17.26 20.77 2.83
C LEU A 386 18.40 20.04 3.57
N VAL A 387 18.95 20.66 4.62
CA VAL A 387 19.98 20.04 5.48
C VAL A 387 19.43 18.73 6.03
N GLY A 388 20.23 17.67 5.94
CA GLY A 388 19.81 16.29 6.07
C GLY A 388 20.01 15.47 4.78
N LEU A 389 20.21 16.10 3.62
CA LEU A 389 20.38 15.41 2.34
C LEU A 389 21.85 15.36 1.86
N GLU A 390 22.82 15.75 2.69
CA GLU A 390 24.20 16.04 2.26
C GLU A 390 24.95 14.84 1.72
N LYS A 391 24.56 13.64 2.14
CA LYS A 391 25.19 12.38 1.77
C LYS A 391 24.63 11.75 0.49
N ILE A 392 23.60 12.34 -0.11
CA ILE A 392 23.11 11.92 -1.42
C ILE A 392 24.03 12.50 -2.48
N THR A 393 24.67 11.64 -3.28
CA THR A 393 25.71 12.05 -4.24
C THR A 393 25.23 12.14 -5.67
N GLN A 394 24.11 11.47 -5.99
CA GLN A 394 23.57 11.42 -7.35
C GLN A 394 22.05 11.22 -7.34
N VAL A 395 21.39 11.83 -8.33
CA VAL A 395 19.99 11.57 -8.66
C VAL A 395 19.91 11.19 -10.13
N GLU A 396 19.57 9.96 -10.49
CA GLU A 396 19.69 9.44 -11.86
C GLU A 396 18.60 9.94 -12.82
N ARG A 397 17.39 10.22 -12.32
CA ARG A 397 16.24 10.60 -13.17
C ARG A 397 15.73 11.98 -12.85
N GLN A 398 15.10 12.20 -11.70
CA GLN A 398 14.46 13.48 -11.41
C GLN A 398 14.82 14.01 -10.04
N LEU A 399 15.39 15.22 -10.02
CA LEU A 399 15.54 16.05 -8.84
C LEU A 399 14.55 17.21 -8.95
N ILE A 400 13.50 17.19 -8.13
CA ILE A 400 12.42 18.17 -8.18
C ILE A 400 12.29 18.86 -6.82
N ILE A 401 12.52 20.18 -6.80
CA ILE A 401 12.32 21.05 -5.65
C ILE A 401 11.24 22.07 -6.03
N TRP A 402 9.99 21.82 -5.63
CA TRP A 402 8.84 22.56 -6.14
C TRP A 402 7.93 23.12 -5.03
N ASP A 403 7.54 24.39 -5.08
CA ASP A 403 6.57 25.00 -4.16
C ASP A 403 6.91 24.84 -2.66
N ASN A 404 8.21 24.94 -2.31
CA ASN A 404 8.66 25.02 -0.91
C ASN A 404 8.86 26.49 -0.54
N PHE A 405 7.76 27.21 -0.34
CA PHE A 405 7.74 28.68 -0.28
C PHE A 405 8.65 29.32 0.79
N SER A 406 9.04 28.59 1.84
CA SER A 406 9.92 29.10 2.89
C SER A 406 11.41 28.81 2.67
N LEU A 407 11.76 28.02 1.65
CA LEU A 407 13.13 27.64 1.36
C LEU A 407 13.92 28.87 0.89
N SER A 408 15.09 29.11 1.50
CA SER A 408 15.91 30.31 1.23
C SER A 408 17.16 30.03 0.39
N ASN A 409 17.66 28.80 0.42
CA ASN A 409 18.75 28.27 -0.39
C ASN A 409 18.59 26.73 -0.52
N LEU A 410 19.54 26.07 -1.20
CA LEU A 410 19.54 24.62 -1.42
C LEU A 410 20.55 23.88 -0.53
N SER A 411 20.97 24.47 0.59
CA SER A 411 21.93 23.84 1.51
C SER A 411 21.38 22.51 1.97
N GLY A 412 22.21 21.47 1.87
CA GLY A 412 21.78 20.08 1.98
C GLY A 412 22.00 19.29 0.69
N LEU A 413 22.01 19.91 -0.48
CA LEU A 413 22.24 19.22 -1.77
C LEU A 413 23.71 19.16 -2.20
N ASN A 414 24.64 19.47 -1.29
CA ASN A 414 26.04 19.74 -1.62
C ASN A 414 26.82 18.49 -2.07
N GLY A 415 26.28 17.29 -1.83
CA GLY A 415 26.83 16.04 -2.33
C GLY A 415 26.52 15.78 -3.81
N ILE A 416 25.50 16.42 -4.38
CA ILE A 416 25.00 16.08 -5.72
C ILE A 416 25.94 16.62 -6.80
N GLU A 417 26.66 15.72 -7.47
CA GLU A 417 27.51 16.07 -8.61
C GLU A 417 26.81 15.96 -9.96
N ASN A 418 25.83 15.05 -10.07
CA ASN A 418 25.07 14.79 -11.30
C ASN A 418 23.58 14.76 -10.98
N SER A 419 22.80 15.61 -11.66
CA SER A 419 21.34 15.60 -11.59
C SER A 419 20.78 15.12 -12.92
N GLY A 420 20.36 13.86 -12.96
CA GLY A 420 20.02 13.03 -14.11
C GLY A 420 19.27 13.67 -15.28
N ILE A 421 18.06 13.20 -15.55
CA ILE A 421 17.29 13.62 -16.72
C ILE A 421 16.70 15.02 -16.49
N ILE A 422 16.11 15.27 -15.32
CA ILE A 422 15.44 16.54 -14.99
C ILE A 422 15.93 17.01 -13.63
N PHE A 423 16.47 18.23 -13.59
CA PHE A 423 16.61 19.01 -12.37
C PHE A 423 15.69 20.23 -12.47
N LYS A 424 14.62 20.23 -11.67
CA LYS A 424 13.61 21.29 -11.64
C LYS A 424 13.59 21.98 -10.28
N ILE A 425 13.73 23.30 -10.28
CA ILE A 425 13.56 24.20 -9.14
C ILE A 425 12.46 25.19 -9.49
N ASP A 426 11.26 24.99 -8.93
CA ASP A 426 10.06 25.73 -9.33
C ASP A 426 9.30 26.29 -8.13
N GLY A 427 8.86 27.54 -8.19
CA GLY A 427 7.92 28.10 -7.22
C GLY A 427 8.47 28.25 -5.80
N ASN A 428 9.79 28.24 -5.58
CA ASN A 428 10.38 28.46 -4.25
C ASN A 428 10.55 29.97 -4.02
N THR A 429 9.44 30.64 -3.73
CA THR A 429 9.34 32.12 -3.82
C THR A 429 10.26 32.90 -2.89
N LYS A 430 10.75 32.34 -1.77
CA LYS A 430 11.76 32.94 -0.88
C LYS A 430 13.21 32.53 -1.18
N LEU A 431 13.45 31.68 -2.18
CA LEU A 431 14.77 31.23 -2.57
C LEU A 431 15.58 32.45 -3.05
N LYS A 432 16.68 32.77 -2.36
CA LYS A 432 17.54 33.92 -2.69
C LYS A 432 18.80 33.53 -3.44
N SER A 433 19.31 32.33 -3.16
CA SER A 433 20.47 31.78 -3.85
C SER A 433 20.34 30.29 -4.08
N LEU A 434 21.13 29.77 -5.02
CA LEU A 434 21.28 28.33 -5.25
C LEU A 434 22.39 27.70 -4.37
N ASN A 435 22.82 28.37 -3.30
CA ASN A 435 23.85 27.83 -2.42
C ASN A 435 23.46 26.44 -1.92
N GLY A 436 24.37 25.48 -2.09
CA GLY A 436 24.12 24.06 -1.80
C GLY A 436 24.23 23.15 -3.02
N ILE A 437 24.34 23.68 -4.26
CA ILE A 437 24.59 22.85 -5.45
C ILE A 437 25.93 23.15 -6.15
N SER A 438 26.92 23.66 -5.41
CA SER A 438 28.27 24.00 -5.94
C SER A 438 29.05 22.81 -6.52
N SER A 439 28.67 21.60 -6.13
CA SER A 439 29.29 20.36 -6.62
C SER A 439 28.72 19.90 -7.96
N LEU A 440 27.61 20.48 -8.41
CA LEU A 440 26.90 20.07 -9.62
C LEU A 440 27.77 20.30 -10.86
N LYS A 441 28.11 19.23 -11.56
CA LYS A 441 28.94 19.23 -12.78
C LYS A 441 28.11 19.06 -14.04
N THR A 442 27.07 18.22 -13.98
CA THR A 442 26.23 17.89 -15.13
C THR A 442 24.75 17.83 -14.78
N ALA A 443 23.91 18.24 -15.73
CA ALA A 443 22.45 18.08 -15.67
C ALA A 443 21.89 17.94 -17.09
N GLN A 444 21.05 16.96 -17.41
CA GLN A 444 20.54 16.88 -18.78
C GLN A 444 19.58 18.06 -19.06
N ARG A 445 18.56 18.24 -18.22
CA ARG A 445 17.62 19.36 -18.33
C ARG A 445 17.54 20.10 -17.01
N PHE A 446 17.95 21.36 -17.01
CA PHE A 446 17.91 22.25 -15.85
C PHE A 446 16.78 23.28 -16.02
N GLU A 447 15.77 23.20 -15.18
CA GLU A 447 14.61 24.09 -15.14
C GLU A 447 14.64 24.93 -13.86
N LEU A 448 14.73 26.25 -14.03
CA LEU A 448 14.72 27.22 -12.94
C LEU A 448 13.56 28.18 -13.17
N GLU A 449 12.46 27.98 -12.43
CA GLU A 449 11.18 28.61 -12.73
C GLU A 449 10.51 29.24 -11.50
N ASN A 450 9.85 30.39 -11.68
CA ASN A 450 9.01 31.01 -10.64
C ASN A 450 9.69 31.25 -9.26
N ASN A 451 11.02 31.42 -9.21
CA ASN A 451 11.76 31.72 -7.97
C ASN A 451 11.97 33.23 -7.84
N ASN A 452 10.89 33.97 -7.57
CA ASN A 452 10.86 35.43 -7.70
C ASN A 452 11.88 36.20 -6.85
N SER A 453 12.36 35.64 -5.72
CA SER A 453 13.37 36.29 -4.86
C SER A 453 14.82 35.93 -5.23
N LEU A 454 15.03 35.09 -6.24
CA LEU A 454 16.34 34.57 -6.60
C LEU A 454 17.20 35.65 -7.25
N THR A 455 18.33 35.96 -6.64
CA THR A 455 19.28 36.97 -7.14
C THR A 455 20.65 36.39 -7.46
N ASP A 456 20.99 35.23 -6.87
CA ASP A 456 22.33 34.67 -6.88
C ASP A 456 22.33 33.21 -7.34
N ILE A 457 22.92 32.97 -8.51
CA ILE A 457 23.11 31.63 -9.06
C ILE A 457 24.59 31.22 -9.12
N THR A 458 25.48 31.92 -8.40
CA THR A 458 26.94 31.66 -8.41
C THR A 458 27.31 30.26 -7.98
N ALA A 459 26.44 29.57 -7.23
CA ALA A 459 26.58 28.17 -6.91
C ALA A 459 26.61 27.24 -8.15
N LEU A 460 26.23 27.70 -9.34
CA LEU A 460 26.35 26.91 -10.58
C LEU A 460 27.77 26.90 -11.17
N ILE A 461 28.77 27.48 -10.51
CA ILE A 461 30.13 27.63 -11.05
C ILE A 461 30.80 26.31 -11.43
N GLY A 462 30.33 25.17 -10.90
CA GLY A 462 30.79 23.83 -11.26
C GLY A 462 30.14 23.23 -12.51
N LEU A 463 29.01 23.78 -12.98
CA LEU A 463 28.18 23.19 -14.03
C LEU A 463 28.85 23.36 -15.39
N LYS A 464 29.22 22.25 -16.03
CA LYS A 464 30.00 22.24 -17.29
C LYS A 464 29.19 21.84 -18.51
N LYS A 465 28.27 20.89 -18.34
CA LYS A 465 27.53 20.27 -19.42
C LYS A 465 26.06 20.15 -19.08
N ILE A 466 25.23 20.62 -20.00
CA ILE A 466 23.79 20.36 -20.00
C ILE A 466 23.29 20.00 -21.39
N SER A 467 22.04 19.56 -21.50
CA SER A 467 21.33 19.52 -22.78
C SER A 467 20.36 20.68 -22.92
N SER A 468 19.56 20.98 -21.90
CA SER A 468 18.61 22.09 -21.96
C SER A 468 18.65 22.95 -20.71
N LEU A 469 18.63 24.26 -20.92
CA LEU A 469 18.53 25.28 -19.87
C LEU A 469 17.26 26.07 -20.04
N ILE A 470 16.39 26.03 -19.05
CA ILE A 470 15.16 26.82 -19.01
C ILE A 470 15.21 27.69 -17.76
N ILE A 471 15.26 29.00 -17.97
CA ILE A 471 15.21 29.98 -16.90
C ILE A 471 14.05 30.92 -17.17
N GLN A 472 12.98 30.81 -16.37
CA GLN A 472 11.83 31.67 -16.56
C GLN A 472 11.16 32.15 -15.28
N LYS A 473 10.58 33.34 -15.33
CA LYS A 473 9.83 33.91 -14.19
C LYS A 473 10.68 34.00 -12.90
N ASN A 474 11.97 34.29 -13.02
CA ASN A 474 12.85 34.58 -11.87
C ASN A 474 13.06 36.09 -11.79
N ASN A 475 12.03 36.80 -11.32
CA ASN A 475 11.90 38.24 -11.49
C ASN A 475 13.01 39.10 -10.85
N SER A 476 13.78 38.57 -9.90
CA SER A 476 14.90 39.30 -9.25
C SER A 476 16.28 38.97 -9.84
N LEU A 477 16.37 38.03 -10.78
CA LEU A 477 17.65 37.62 -11.37
C LEU A 477 18.11 38.69 -12.38
N LYS A 478 19.35 39.17 -12.23
CA LYS A 478 19.91 40.26 -13.04
C LYS A 478 20.87 39.82 -14.14
N ASN A 479 21.52 38.68 -13.96
CA ASN A 479 22.51 38.13 -14.88
C ASN A 479 22.68 36.63 -14.60
N PHE A 480 23.59 35.98 -15.32
CA PHE A 480 23.88 34.57 -15.19
C PHE A 480 25.29 34.29 -14.63
N MET A 481 25.86 35.23 -13.88
CA MET A 481 27.14 34.99 -13.21
C MET A 481 27.02 33.77 -12.28
N GLY A 482 27.94 32.83 -12.44
CA GLY A 482 27.82 31.45 -11.94
C GLY A 482 27.76 30.40 -13.04
N LEU A 483 27.38 30.74 -14.28
CA LEU A 483 27.34 29.78 -15.40
C LEU A 483 28.62 29.78 -16.27
N GLU A 484 29.70 30.42 -15.84
CA GLU A 484 30.90 30.62 -16.66
C GLU A 484 31.61 29.31 -17.01
N SER A 485 31.42 28.24 -16.22
CA SER A 485 31.99 26.92 -16.54
C SER A 485 31.20 26.15 -17.58
N LEU A 486 29.98 26.58 -17.89
CA LEU A 486 29.09 25.91 -18.82
C LEU A 486 29.60 26.11 -20.26
N ASN A 487 30.13 25.03 -20.84
CA ASN A 487 30.75 25.08 -22.16
C ASN A 487 30.13 24.14 -23.19
N TYR A 488 29.19 23.29 -22.77
CA TYR A 488 28.51 22.34 -23.66
C TYR A 488 27.00 22.36 -23.44
N MET A 489 26.25 22.53 -24.53
CA MET A 489 24.79 22.48 -24.53
C MET A 489 24.25 21.91 -25.86
N ASP A 490 23.73 20.69 -25.86
CA ASP A 490 23.23 20.01 -27.07
C ASP A 490 21.70 20.08 -27.26
N GLY A 491 21.05 21.12 -26.73
CA GLY A 491 19.59 21.26 -26.74
C GLY A 491 19.10 22.70 -26.68
N LEU A 492 18.08 22.97 -25.86
CA LEU A 492 17.34 24.24 -25.86
C LEU A 492 17.87 25.20 -24.79
N LEU A 493 18.18 26.43 -25.19
CA LEU A 493 18.33 27.57 -24.29
C LEU A 493 17.05 28.41 -24.30
N THR A 494 16.32 28.46 -23.19
CA THR A 494 15.11 29.28 -23.03
C THR A 494 15.26 30.23 -21.86
N ILE A 495 15.15 31.53 -22.14
CA ILE A 495 15.20 32.61 -21.16
C ILE A 495 13.95 33.46 -21.36
N LYS A 496 12.98 33.33 -20.44
CA LYS A 496 11.69 34.03 -20.57
C LYS A 496 11.20 34.69 -19.30
N ASN A 497 10.56 35.84 -19.42
CA ASN A 497 9.82 36.45 -18.30
C ASN A 497 10.70 36.72 -17.07
N ASN A 498 11.98 37.05 -17.23
CA ASN A 498 12.86 37.42 -16.11
C ASN A 498 12.94 38.96 -16.07
N SER A 499 12.02 39.58 -15.33
CA SER A 499 11.78 41.03 -15.42
C SER A 499 12.98 41.91 -15.08
N SER A 500 13.84 41.49 -14.14
CA SER A 500 15.04 42.25 -13.74
C SER A 500 16.31 41.83 -14.46
N LEU A 501 16.25 40.91 -15.42
CA LEU A 501 17.43 40.44 -16.15
C LEU A 501 17.99 41.59 -16.98
N GLU A 502 19.22 42.01 -16.72
CA GLU A 502 19.88 43.15 -17.38
C GLU A 502 20.86 42.70 -18.47
N THR A 503 21.50 41.54 -18.28
CA THR A 503 22.54 41.01 -19.18
C THR A 503 22.56 39.48 -19.24
N LEU A 504 23.01 38.91 -20.37
CA LEU A 504 23.32 37.48 -20.52
C LEU A 504 24.72 37.07 -19.98
N SER A 505 25.46 37.99 -19.36
CA SER A 505 26.78 37.71 -18.77
C SER A 505 26.75 36.46 -17.87
N GLY A 506 27.70 35.55 -18.09
CA GLY A 506 27.75 34.21 -17.50
C GLY A 506 27.61 33.11 -18.55
N LEU A 507 26.91 33.36 -19.66
CA LEU A 507 26.66 32.37 -20.72
C LEU A 507 27.69 32.37 -21.86
N GLN A 508 28.72 33.21 -21.79
CA GLN A 508 29.65 33.48 -22.91
C GLN A 508 30.47 32.27 -23.37
N ASN A 509 30.59 31.23 -22.54
CA ASN A 509 31.46 30.09 -22.81
C ASN A 509 30.72 28.89 -23.42
N ILE A 510 29.40 28.96 -23.60
CA ILE A 510 28.62 27.89 -24.22
C ILE A 510 28.98 27.79 -25.70
N ASP A 511 29.38 26.59 -26.15
CA ASP A 511 29.60 26.28 -27.55
C ASP A 511 28.30 26.45 -28.37
N ASN A 512 28.24 27.55 -29.14
CA ASN A 512 27.13 27.89 -30.02
C ASN A 512 26.90 26.85 -31.12
N GLU A 513 27.91 26.03 -31.45
CA GLU A 513 27.73 25.00 -32.47
C GLU A 513 26.81 23.89 -32.03
N THR A 514 26.78 23.61 -30.73
CA THR A 514 26.02 22.51 -30.13
C THR A 514 24.57 22.84 -29.84
N ILE A 515 24.22 24.12 -29.66
CA ILE A 515 22.86 24.53 -29.26
C ILE A 515 21.84 24.24 -30.37
N LEU A 516 20.73 23.58 -30.04
CA LEU A 516 19.67 23.26 -31.02
C LEU A 516 18.72 24.42 -31.27
N LYS A 517 18.42 25.22 -30.23
CA LYS A 517 17.51 26.36 -30.34
C LYS A 517 17.77 27.38 -29.22
N ILE A 518 17.70 28.67 -29.57
CA ILE A 518 17.69 29.78 -28.60
C ILE A 518 16.32 30.45 -28.57
N VAL A 519 15.81 30.73 -27.36
CA VAL A 519 14.60 31.52 -27.16
C VAL A 519 14.84 32.54 -26.05
N ILE A 520 14.82 33.83 -26.38
CA ILE A 520 15.05 34.95 -25.45
C ILE A 520 13.90 35.93 -25.59
N GLU A 521 12.88 35.79 -24.73
CA GLU A 521 11.63 36.56 -24.89
C GLU A 521 11.09 37.12 -23.58
N ASN A 522 10.45 38.29 -23.65
CA ASN A 522 9.74 38.89 -22.52
C ASN A 522 10.66 39.17 -21.31
N ASN A 523 11.89 39.63 -21.53
CA ASN A 523 12.82 40.07 -20.49
C ASN A 523 13.00 41.60 -20.59
N PRO A 524 12.07 42.41 -20.05
CA PRO A 524 11.96 43.85 -20.36
C PRO A 524 13.16 44.72 -19.96
N ASN A 525 14.06 44.24 -19.10
CA ASN A 525 15.28 44.97 -18.71
C ASN A 525 16.55 44.45 -19.42
N LEU A 526 16.44 43.40 -20.25
CA LEU A 526 17.60 42.76 -20.88
C LEU A 526 18.07 43.64 -22.03
N ALA A 527 19.18 44.36 -21.83
CA ALA A 527 19.74 45.29 -22.82
C ALA A 527 21.12 44.84 -23.35
N ILE A 528 21.75 43.85 -22.71
CA ILE A 528 23.07 43.33 -23.08
C ILE A 528 23.00 41.81 -23.32
N CYS A 529 23.01 41.39 -24.59
CA CYS A 529 22.89 39.99 -25.00
C CYS A 529 23.83 39.62 -26.15
N ASN A 530 24.68 40.53 -26.59
CA ASN A 530 25.63 40.41 -27.69
C ASN A 530 26.95 39.71 -27.28
N ALA A 531 26.88 38.68 -26.44
CA ALA A 531 28.05 37.83 -26.20
C ALA A 531 28.46 37.12 -27.51
N LEU A 532 29.76 36.92 -27.75
CA LEU A 532 30.27 36.41 -29.02
C LEU A 532 29.58 35.12 -29.48
N ASN A 533 29.40 34.16 -28.58
CA ASN A 533 28.71 32.90 -28.88
C ASN A 533 27.23 33.09 -29.25
N ILE A 534 26.55 34.07 -28.67
CA ILE A 534 25.16 34.42 -29.02
C ILE A 534 25.10 35.13 -30.37
N CYS A 535 26.06 36.03 -30.64
CA CYS A 535 26.24 36.67 -31.94
C CYS A 535 26.47 35.66 -33.06
N ASP A 536 27.40 34.73 -32.86
CA ASP A 536 27.71 33.68 -33.83
C ASP A 536 26.50 32.76 -34.07
N TYR A 537 25.71 32.49 -33.01
CA TYR A 537 24.48 31.71 -33.15
C TYR A 537 23.40 32.43 -33.97
N ILE A 538 23.10 33.69 -33.65
CA ILE A 538 22.03 34.46 -34.30
C ILE A 538 22.36 34.78 -35.75
N ASN A 539 23.64 34.96 -36.09
CA ASN A 539 24.09 35.15 -37.48
C ASN A 539 24.11 33.85 -38.31
N SER A 540 23.67 32.71 -37.74
CA SER A 540 23.55 31.43 -38.44
C SER A 540 22.09 31.13 -38.80
N ASP A 541 21.86 30.20 -39.72
CA ASP A 541 20.51 29.74 -40.10
C ASP A 541 19.82 28.88 -39.01
N LYS A 542 20.34 28.86 -37.77
CA LYS A 542 19.82 28.02 -36.69
C LYS A 542 18.53 28.58 -36.10
N PRO A 543 17.59 27.72 -35.65
CA PRO A 543 16.32 28.16 -35.09
C PRO A 543 16.51 29.05 -33.85
N HIS A 544 15.99 30.27 -33.90
CA HIS A 544 15.96 31.16 -32.75
C HIS A 544 14.66 31.98 -32.67
N SER A 545 14.41 32.58 -31.51
CA SER A 545 13.33 33.55 -31.30
C SER A 545 13.76 34.58 -30.27
N VAL A 546 13.66 35.85 -30.63
CA VAL A 546 14.02 37.00 -29.80
C VAL A 546 12.90 38.02 -29.89
N GLY A 547 12.44 38.54 -28.75
CA GLY A 547 11.34 39.51 -28.76
C GLY A 547 10.92 40.00 -27.38
N ASN A 548 10.34 41.20 -27.31
CA ASN A 548 9.82 41.80 -26.08
C ASN A 548 10.90 41.92 -24.97
N ASN A 549 12.11 42.31 -25.34
CA ASN A 549 13.21 42.59 -24.41
C ASN A 549 13.51 44.11 -24.41
N ALA A 550 14.53 44.57 -23.68
CA ALA A 550 14.95 45.97 -23.77
C ALA A 550 15.66 46.27 -25.09
N ILE A 551 15.78 47.55 -25.42
CA ILE A 551 16.55 48.02 -26.57
C ILE A 551 17.99 47.48 -26.49
N GLY A 552 18.47 46.92 -27.59
CA GLY A 552 19.75 46.22 -27.71
C GLY A 552 19.59 44.69 -27.76
N CYS A 553 18.43 44.18 -27.34
CA CYS A 553 18.09 42.76 -27.33
C CYS A 553 16.66 42.46 -27.76
N ASN A 554 15.91 43.46 -28.26
CA ASN A 554 14.48 43.33 -28.51
C ASN A 554 14.17 42.69 -29.87
N THR A 555 15.07 42.83 -30.85
CA THR A 555 14.95 42.17 -32.16
C THR A 555 16.27 41.52 -32.56
N GLU A 556 16.22 40.68 -33.60
CA GLU A 556 17.41 40.05 -34.17
C GLU A 556 18.43 41.12 -34.66
N GLU A 557 17.94 42.14 -35.35
CA GLU A 557 18.75 43.22 -35.92
C GLU A 557 19.47 44.02 -34.83
N GLU A 558 18.81 44.31 -33.71
CA GLU A 558 19.43 45.00 -32.57
C GLU A 558 20.62 44.20 -32.00
N ILE A 559 20.48 42.87 -31.91
CA ILE A 559 21.56 42.00 -31.43
C ILE A 559 22.71 42.01 -32.44
N GLN A 560 22.40 41.83 -33.73
CA GLN A 560 23.39 41.83 -34.81
C GLN A 560 24.19 43.15 -34.83
N GLU A 561 23.54 44.31 -34.69
CA GLU A 561 24.22 45.61 -34.59
C GLU A 561 25.16 45.70 -33.37
N GLY A 562 24.79 45.06 -32.27
CA GLY A 562 25.61 44.98 -31.05
C GLY A 562 26.84 44.10 -31.20
N CYS A 563 26.85 43.14 -32.13
CA CYS A 563 27.96 42.19 -32.32
C CYS A 563 29.21 42.81 -32.98
N TRP A 564 29.07 43.98 -33.60
CA TRP A 564 30.13 44.67 -34.35
C TRP A 564 30.64 45.95 -33.69
N LYS A 565 30.22 46.20 -32.43
CA LYS A 565 30.64 47.30 -31.57
C LYS A 565 31.50 46.75 -30.43
#